data_AF-A0A2S2QA21-F1
#
_entry.id   AF-A0A2S2QA21-F1
#
_cell.length_a   1.000
_cell.length_b   1.000
_cell.length_c   1.000
_cell.angle_alpha   90.00
_cell.angle_beta   90.00
_cell.angle_gamma   90.00
#
_symmetry.space_group_name_H-M   'P 1'
#
loop_
_entity.id
_entity.type
_entity.pdbx_description
1 polymer ?
#
loop_
_entity_poly.entity_id
_entity_poly.type
_entity_poly.pdbx_seq_one_letter_code
_entity_poly.pdbx_strand_id
1 'polypeptide(L)'
;MSCNLAIKLARNNMVSSVQSCPSIQAIVNENNLYLKDIIISQTPFFPPWTSISNMIDASLTSLPKNTTNSHIYIQEFKNILDQYSNFIKIYTDASKTENNVEIAINDIEEITYKLLVECSIYIIEAIAIFKALEYSLEKQNNNFVILSDSLSSIISIVNTHKPNDISKKIQLAISAHHAKGNVIKLMWIPGHSSIEGNEKADMLAKKTALTTPNGIIANISHQDAKRTIKLISAKSWQNFWSTQRT
;
A
#
# COMPACT_ATOMS: atom_id res chain seq x y z
N MET A 1 -1.96 11.46 29.06
CA MET A 1 -1.80 10.34 28.09
C MET A 1 -0.78 10.75 27.04
N SER A 2 0.17 9.88 26.66
CA SER A 2 1.22 10.24 25.68
C SER A 2 0.75 10.03 24.23
N CYS A 3 1.32 10.76 23.27
CA CYS A 3 0.99 10.59 21.84
C CYS A 3 1.24 9.16 21.33
N ASN A 4 2.26 8.47 21.85
CA ASN A 4 2.50 7.06 21.53
C ASN A 4 1.37 6.14 22.02
N LEU A 5 0.78 6.43 23.19
CA LEU A 5 -0.35 5.69 23.72
C LEU A 5 -1.62 5.96 22.90
N ALA A 6 -1.81 7.21 22.43
CA ALA A 6 -2.89 7.59 21.51
C ALA A 6 -2.84 6.82 20.18
N ILE A 7 -1.67 6.77 19.52
CA ILE A 7 -1.50 6.00 18.28
C ILE A 7 -1.79 4.51 18.54
N LYS A 8 -1.29 3.95 19.66
CA LYS A 8 -1.52 2.54 20.00
C LYS A 8 -3.00 2.23 20.21
N LEU A 9 -3.74 3.13 20.87
CA LEU A 9 -5.18 2.99 21.07
C LEU A 9 -5.96 3.16 19.76
N ALA A 10 -5.59 4.13 18.91
CA ALA A 10 -6.18 4.30 17.59
C ALA A 10 -5.98 3.06 16.69
N ARG A 11 -4.77 2.50 16.68
CA ARG A 11 -4.46 1.23 15.99
C ARG A 11 -5.32 0.07 16.47
N ASN A 12 -5.74 0.06 17.74
CA ASN A 12 -6.58 -0.99 18.31
C ASN A 12 -8.09 -0.68 18.20
N ASN A 13 -8.48 0.25 17.31
CA ASN A 13 -9.86 0.70 17.13
C ASN A 13 -10.49 1.36 18.38
N MET A 14 -9.66 1.95 19.25
CA MET A 14 -10.10 2.63 20.48
C MET A 14 -9.96 4.15 20.36
N VAL A 15 -10.29 4.72 19.20
CA VAL A 15 -10.16 6.17 18.91
C VAL A 15 -11.04 7.01 19.86
N SER A 16 -12.22 6.51 20.24
CA SER A 16 -13.12 7.16 21.21
C SER A 16 -12.50 7.30 22.61
N SER A 17 -11.62 6.38 23.01
CA SER A 17 -10.86 6.46 24.26
C SER A 17 -9.73 7.49 24.23
N VAL A 18 -9.39 8.01 23.04
CA VAL A 18 -8.37 9.06 22.85
C VAL A 18 -8.98 10.46 22.81
N GLN A 19 -10.22 10.59 22.33
CA GLN A 19 -10.96 11.86 22.20
C GLN A 19 -11.27 12.55 23.55
N SER A 20 -11.10 11.85 24.67
CA SER A 20 -11.25 12.40 26.02
C SER A 20 -10.04 13.24 26.49
N CYS A 21 -9.00 13.40 25.66
CA CYS A 21 -7.78 14.14 26.00
C CYS A 21 -7.57 15.37 25.07
N PRO A 22 -7.99 16.59 25.47
CA PRO A 22 -7.96 17.79 24.63
C PRO A 22 -6.56 18.16 24.11
N SER A 23 -5.53 17.94 24.93
CA SER A 23 -4.14 18.20 24.57
C SER A 23 -3.62 17.31 23.43
N ILE A 24 -4.16 16.10 23.27
CA ILE A 24 -3.79 15.21 22.15
C ILE A 24 -4.52 15.63 20.89
N GLN A 25 -5.80 16.01 21.01
CA GLN A 25 -6.59 16.48 19.89
C GLN A 25 -5.99 17.76 19.26
N ALA A 26 -5.46 18.67 20.09
CA ALA A 26 -4.74 19.86 19.61
C ALA A 26 -3.50 19.49 18.79
N ILE A 27 -2.63 18.60 19.31
CA ILE A 27 -1.41 18.15 18.61
C ILE A 27 -1.75 17.41 17.31
N VAL A 28 -2.80 16.58 17.32
CA VAL A 28 -3.30 15.84 16.15
C VAL A 28 -3.79 16.80 15.06
N ASN A 29 -4.61 17.79 15.45
CA ASN A 29 -5.21 18.74 14.52
C ASN A 29 -4.19 19.74 13.95
N GLU A 30 -3.27 20.25 14.79
CA GLU A 30 -2.21 21.17 14.36
C GLU A 30 -1.23 20.55 13.35
N ASN A 31 -1.14 19.22 13.31
CA ASN A 31 -0.19 18.49 12.48
C ASN A 31 -0.84 17.61 11.39
N ASN A 32 -2.13 17.81 11.10
CA ASN A 32 -2.90 17.05 10.11
C ASN A 32 -2.83 15.51 10.30
N LEU A 33 -2.60 15.03 11.52
CA LEU A 33 -2.48 13.61 11.86
C LEU A 33 -3.80 13.07 12.42
N TYR A 34 -4.79 12.83 11.58
CA TYR A 34 -6.07 12.34 12.09
C TYR A 34 -5.96 10.88 12.55
N LEU A 35 -6.23 10.63 13.83
CA LEU A 35 -6.13 9.30 14.44
C LEU A 35 -7.05 8.25 13.79
N LYS A 36 -8.16 8.69 13.19
CA LYS A 36 -9.09 7.85 12.42
C LYS A 36 -8.47 7.30 11.13
N ASP A 37 -7.42 7.93 10.63
CA ASP A 37 -6.73 7.55 9.39
C ASP A 37 -5.66 6.48 9.68
N ILE A 38 -5.37 6.18 10.95
CA ILE A 38 -4.42 5.12 11.32
C ILE A 38 -5.02 3.76 10.95
N ILE A 39 -4.24 2.96 10.23
CA ILE A 39 -4.59 1.59 9.88
C ILE A 39 -4.83 0.80 11.18
N ILE A 40 -6.08 0.40 11.38
CA ILE A 40 -6.47 -0.47 12.48
C ILE A 40 -5.78 -1.82 12.31
N SER A 41 -5.13 -2.30 13.37
CA SER A 41 -4.59 -3.65 13.43
C SER A 41 -5.75 -4.62 13.49
N GLN A 42 -5.94 -5.36 12.41
CA GLN A 42 -6.89 -6.47 12.36
C GLN A 42 -6.20 -7.75 12.83
N THR A 43 -6.96 -8.69 13.39
CA THR A 43 -6.49 -10.06 13.57
C THR A 43 -6.61 -10.77 12.23
N PRO A 44 -5.52 -11.23 11.59
CA PRO A 44 -5.63 -11.93 10.32
C PRO A 44 -6.42 -13.22 10.53
N PHE A 45 -7.55 -13.36 9.84
CA PHE A 45 -8.27 -14.62 9.73
C PHE A 45 -7.70 -15.36 8.52
N PHE A 46 -6.56 -16.01 8.75
CA PHE A 46 -6.03 -16.99 7.83
C PHE A 46 -6.15 -18.35 8.49
N PRO A 47 -6.86 -19.29 7.87
CA PRO A 47 -6.71 -20.67 8.26
C PRO A 47 -5.22 -21.03 8.17
N PRO A 48 -4.61 -21.67 9.20
CA PRO A 48 -3.19 -21.95 9.21
C PRO A 48 -2.74 -22.86 8.06
N TRP A 49 -3.67 -23.52 7.37
CA TRP A 49 -3.44 -24.36 6.19
C TRP A 49 -3.49 -23.61 4.85
N THR A 50 -3.84 -22.32 4.82
CA THR A 50 -3.85 -21.54 3.58
C THR A 50 -2.42 -21.10 3.25
N SER A 51 -1.80 -21.75 2.27
CA SER A 51 -0.44 -21.42 1.84
C SER A 51 -0.42 -20.14 1.00
N ILE A 52 -0.26 -18.99 1.67
CA ILE A 52 -0.12 -17.67 1.02
C ILE A 52 1.10 -17.67 0.07
N SER A 53 2.10 -18.51 0.31
CA SER A 53 3.27 -18.64 -0.56
C SER A 53 2.92 -19.03 -2.00
N ASN A 54 1.89 -19.86 -2.19
CA ASN A 54 1.43 -20.28 -3.52
C ASN A 54 0.71 -19.15 -4.27
N MET A 55 0.49 -18.00 -3.63
CA MET A 55 -0.16 -16.84 -4.25
C MET A 55 0.83 -15.93 -4.95
N ILE A 56 2.13 -16.03 -4.65
CA ILE A 56 3.14 -15.17 -5.29
C ILE A 56 3.69 -15.85 -6.54
N ASP A 57 3.77 -15.07 -7.61
CA ASP A 57 4.68 -15.33 -8.72
C ASP A 57 5.81 -14.29 -8.70
N ALA A 58 7.00 -14.72 -8.29
CA ALA A 58 8.20 -13.88 -8.30
C ALA A 58 9.26 -14.43 -9.27
N SER A 59 8.84 -15.25 -10.25
CA SER A 59 9.76 -15.99 -11.13
C SER A 59 10.73 -15.07 -11.89
N LEU A 60 10.28 -13.86 -12.25
CA LEU A 60 11.10 -12.85 -12.92
C LEU A 60 12.27 -12.32 -12.07
N THR A 61 12.26 -12.51 -10.75
CA THR A 61 13.39 -12.10 -9.88
C THR A 61 14.67 -12.90 -10.13
N SER A 62 14.55 -14.07 -10.77
CA SER A 62 15.70 -14.88 -11.18
C SER A 62 16.56 -14.22 -12.26
N LEU A 63 16.00 -13.27 -13.01
CA LEU A 63 16.71 -12.53 -14.05
C LEU A 63 17.39 -11.29 -13.45
N PRO A 64 18.72 -11.12 -13.61
CA PRO A 64 19.44 -9.96 -13.11
C PRO A 64 19.13 -8.68 -13.90
N LYS A 65 18.61 -7.65 -13.23
CA LYS A 65 18.15 -6.38 -13.84
C LYS A 65 19.23 -5.60 -14.58
N ASN A 66 20.49 -5.68 -14.14
CA ASN A 66 21.61 -4.90 -14.68
C ASN A 66 22.20 -5.49 -15.97
N THR A 67 21.94 -6.76 -16.26
CA THR A 67 22.54 -7.46 -17.42
C THR A 67 21.50 -7.99 -18.39
N THR A 68 20.25 -8.15 -17.95
CA THR A 68 19.19 -8.73 -18.77
C THR A 68 18.60 -7.65 -19.69
N ASN A 69 18.58 -7.93 -20.99
CA ASN A 69 17.95 -7.05 -21.97
C ASN A 69 16.43 -6.96 -21.72
N SER A 70 15.83 -5.78 -21.90
CA SER A 70 14.39 -5.57 -21.72
C SER A 70 13.54 -6.53 -22.57
N HIS A 71 13.99 -6.90 -23.76
CA HIS A 71 13.29 -7.88 -24.61
C HIS A 71 13.19 -9.25 -23.94
N ILE A 72 14.22 -9.69 -23.21
CA ILE A 72 14.20 -10.97 -22.49
C ILE A 72 13.17 -10.90 -21.35
N TYR A 73 13.14 -9.79 -20.61
CA TYR A 73 12.12 -9.57 -19.57
C TYR A 73 10.71 -9.61 -20.13
N ILE A 74 10.45 -8.92 -21.24
CA ILE A 74 9.14 -8.90 -21.88
C ILE A 74 8.74 -10.30 -22.34
N GLN A 75 9.68 -11.07 -22.89
CA GLN A 75 9.40 -12.42 -23.37
C GLN A 75 9.10 -13.39 -22.23
N GLU A 76 9.93 -13.40 -21.17
CA GLU A 76 9.66 -14.22 -19.99
C GLU A 76 8.39 -13.80 -19.26
N PHE A 77 8.14 -12.50 -19.17
CA PHE A 77 6.89 -11.96 -18.63
C PHE A 77 5.69 -12.49 -19.41
N LYS A 78 5.72 -12.48 -20.75
CA LYS A 78 4.64 -13.04 -21.59
C LYS A 78 4.46 -14.53 -21.35
N ASN A 79 5.55 -15.30 -21.32
CA ASN A 79 5.50 -16.75 -21.06
C ASN A 79 4.83 -17.07 -19.72
N ILE A 80 5.15 -16.32 -18.68
CA ILE A 80 4.53 -16.48 -17.36
C ILE A 80 3.07 -16.03 -17.41
N LEU A 81 2.78 -14.89 -18.04
CA LEU A 81 1.43 -14.33 -18.12
C LEU A 81 0.44 -15.23 -18.89
N ASP A 82 0.93 -16.04 -19.83
CA ASP A 82 0.12 -17.05 -20.54
C ASP A 82 -0.47 -18.10 -19.59
N GLN A 83 0.23 -18.43 -18.50
CA GLN A 83 -0.29 -19.31 -17.43
C GLN A 83 -1.49 -18.68 -16.69
N TYR A 84 -1.62 -17.36 -16.78
CA TYR A 84 -2.70 -16.57 -16.21
C TYR A 84 -3.62 -16.00 -17.29
N SER A 85 -3.70 -16.62 -18.46
CA SER A 85 -4.53 -16.18 -19.59
C SER A 85 -6.01 -15.99 -19.21
N ASN A 86 -6.56 -16.85 -18.35
CA ASN A 86 -7.92 -16.78 -17.81
C ASN A 86 -8.09 -15.85 -16.59
N PHE A 87 -7.03 -15.16 -16.15
CA PHE A 87 -7.09 -14.20 -15.05
C PHE A 87 -7.27 -12.79 -15.62
N ILE A 88 -7.96 -11.93 -14.87
CA ILE A 88 -7.98 -10.48 -15.11
C ILE A 88 -6.68 -9.90 -14.56
N LYS A 89 -6.02 -9.06 -15.37
CA LYS A 89 -4.70 -8.48 -15.05
C LYS A 89 -4.93 -7.09 -14.51
N ILE A 90 -4.44 -6.83 -13.31
CA ILE A 90 -4.54 -5.52 -12.68
C ILE A 90 -3.14 -5.04 -12.38
N TYR A 91 -2.72 -3.97 -13.04
CA TYR A 91 -1.42 -3.34 -12.78
C TYR A 91 -1.59 -2.27 -11.71
N THR A 92 -0.69 -2.28 -10.74
CA THR A 92 -0.66 -1.28 -9.68
C THR A 92 0.70 -0.60 -9.67
N ASP A 93 0.66 0.71 -9.51
CA ASP A 93 1.86 1.50 -9.26
C ASP A 93 1.52 2.64 -8.30
N ALA A 94 2.54 3.14 -7.62
CA ALA A 94 2.39 4.33 -6.82
C ALA A 94 3.53 5.33 -6.97
N SER A 95 3.15 6.61 -7.06
CA SER A 95 4.10 7.71 -7.11
C SER A 95 4.05 8.54 -5.83
N LYS A 96 5.21 9.08 -5.47
CA LYS A 96 5.33 10.09 -4.42
C LYS A 96 5.96 11.33 -5.03
N THR A 97 5.20 12.42 -5.05
CA THR A 97 5.69 13.78 -5.31
C THR A 97 5.86 14.53 -3.99
N GLU A 98 6.37 15.76 -4.03
CA GLU A 98 6.56 16.58 -2.82
C GLU A 98 5.25 16.80 -2.05
N ASN A 99 4.11 16.89 -2.75
CA ASN A 99 2.83 17.29 -2.15
C ASN A 99 1.74 16.22 -2.23
N ASN A 100 1.89 15.24 -3.13
CA ASN A 100 0.87 14.25 -3.41
C ASN A 100 1.46 12.85 -3.47
N VAL A 101 0.68 11.91 -2.97
CA VAL A 101 0.97 10.48 -3.05
C VAL A 101 -0.19 9.84 -3.77
N GLU A 102 0.13 9.04 -4.78
CA GLU A 102 -0.84 8.61 -5.76
C GLU A 102 -0.71 7.17 -6.13
N ILE A 103 -1.86 6.57 -6.39
CA ILE A 103 -2.00 5.14 -6.64
C ILE A 103 -2.77 5.02 -7.93
N ALA A 104 -2.25 4.24 -8.87
CA ALA A 104 -2.94 3.90 -10.09
C ALA A 104 -3.28 2.40 -10.11
N ILE A 105 -4.50 2.11 -10.59
CA ILE A 105 -4.95 0.77 -10.94
C ILE A 105 -5.29 0.82 -12.42
N ASN A 106 -4.62 -0.02 -13.21
CA ASN A 106 -4.87 -0.15 -14.63
C ASN A 106 -5.39 -1.58 -14.91
N ASP A 107 -6.68 -1.65 -15.23
CA ASP A 107 -7.41 -2.82 -15.76
C ASP A 107 -8.10 -2.37 -17.07
N ILE A 108 -9.38 -2.73 -17.30
CA ILE A 108 -10.26 -2.08 -18.30
C ILE A 108 -10.50 -0.61 -17.92
N GLU A 109 -10.53 -0.30 -16.63
CA GLU A 109 -10.72 1.06 -16.09
C GLU A 109 -9.41 1.59 -15.52
N GLU A 110 -9.22 2.91 -15.64
CA GLU A 110 -8.10 3.64 -15.03
C GLU A 110 -8.60 4.32 -13.77
N ILE A 111 -8.10 3.89 -12.60
CA ILE A 111 -8.53 4.42 -11.31
C ILE A 111 -7.33 4.99 -10.59
N THR A 112 -7.49 6.21 -10.08
CA THR A 112 -6.43 6.93 -9.39
C THR A 112 -6.89 7.43 -8.03
N TYR A 113 -6.04 7.28 -7.02
CA TYR A 113 -6.32 7.74 -5.67
C TYR A 113 -5.26 8.71 -5.19
N LYS A 114 -5.68 9.69 -4.39
CA LYS A 114 -4.77 10.60 -3.67
C LYS A 114 -4.72 10.23 -2.18
N LEU A 115 -3.52 10.04 -1.65
CA LEU A 115 -3.29 9.82 -0.22
C LEU A 115 -3.03 11.17 0.47
N LEU A 116 -3.73 11.42 1.58
CA LEU A 116 -3.64 12.70 2.32
C LEU A 116 -2.41 12.82 3.24
N VAL A 117 -1.61 11.76 3.35
CA VAL A 117 -0.57 11.65 4.39
C VAL A 117 0.73 11.15 3.80
N GLU A 118 1.83 11.78 4.21
CA GLU A 118 3.16 11.30 3.87
C GLU A 118 3.40 9.90 4.44
N CYS A 119 3.53 8.94 3.53
CA CYS A 119 3.93 7.58 3.84
C CYS A 119 5.30 7.26 3.21
N SER A 120 5.90 6.16 3.65
CA SER A 120 7.03 5.58 2.92
C SER A 120 6.56 5.00 1.57
N ILE A 121 7.43 5.01 0.55
CA ILE A 121 7.08 4.44 -0.78
C ILE A 121 6.54 3.01 -0.67
N TYR A 122 7.19 2.20 0.16
CA TYR A 122 6.76 0.85 0.50
C TYR A 122 5.28 0.76 0.96
N ILE A 123 4.84 1.65 1.86
CA ILE A 123 3.45 1.64 2.34
C ILE A 123 2.50 2.03 1.22
N ILE A 124 2.87 2.98 0.37
CA ILE A 124 2.02 3.47 -0.69
C ILE A 124 1.82 2.37 -1.74
N GLU A 125 2.90 1.69 -2.13
CA GLU A 125 2.86 0.51 -3.00
C GLU A 125 1.98 -0.61 -2.42
N ALA A 126 2.08 -0.87 -1.11
CA ALA A 126 1.21 -1.83 -0.46
C ALA A 126 -0.27 -1.38 -0.47
N ILE A 127 -0.55 -0.09 -0.29
CA ILE A 127 -1.92 0.46 -0.40
C ILE A 127 -2.42 0.36 -1.85
N ALA A 128 -1.55 0.49 -2.86
CA ALA A 128 -1.92 0.29 -4.27
C ALA A 128 -2.44 -1.13 -4.52
N ILE A 129 -1.70 -2.13 -4.03
CA ILE A 129 -2.13 -3.53 -4.06
C ILE A 129 -3.45 -3.72 -3.29
N PHE A 130 -3.59 -3.12 -2.11
CA PHE A 130 -4.83 -3.18 -1.33
C PHE A 130 -6.02 -2.62 -2.10
N LYS A 131 -5.85 -1.49 -2.79
CA LYS A 131 -6.92 -0.85 -3.56
C LYS A 131 -7.29 -1.65 -4.80
N ALA A 132 -6.33 -2.32 -5.46
CA ALA A 132 -6.61 -3.28 -6.53
C ALA A 132 -7.45 -4.47 -6.04
N LEU A 133 -7.20 -4.97 -4.82
CA LEU A 133 -8.02 -6.01 -4.21
C LEU A 133 -9.43 -5.50 -3.91
N GLU A 134 -9.58 -4.33 -3.31
CA GLU A 134 -10.91 -3.74 -3.06
C GLU A 134 -11.69 -3.55 -4.37
N TYR A 135 -11.05 -2.99 -5.39
CA TYR A 135 -11.64 -2.82 -6.71
C TYR A 135 -12.10 -4.15 -7.34
N SER A 136 -11.24 -5.18 -7.29
CA SER A 136 -11.56 -6.48 -7.88
C SER A 136 -12.60 -7.27 -7.08
N LEU A 137 -12.74 -7.04 -5.77
CA LEU A 137 -13.83 -7.61 -4.97
C LEU A 137 -15.22 -7.16 -5.44
N GLU A 138 -15.33 -5.94 -5.97
CA GLU A 138 -16.60 -5.39 -6.47
C GLU A 138 -17.01 -5.99 -7.82
N LYS A 139 -16.07 -6.56 -8.58
CA LYS A 139 -16.34 -7.21 -9.87
C LYS A 139 -16.94 -8.60 -9.68
N GLN A 140 -17.47 -9.18 -10.77
CA GLN A 140 -18.02 -10.54 -10.78
C GLN A 140 -16.97 -11.59 -10.38
N ASN A 141 -17.44 -12.78 -10.00
CA ASN A 141 -16.56 -13.89 -9.63
C ASN A 141 -15.57 -14.19 -10.76
N ASN A 142 -14.30 -13.93 -10.50
CA ASN A 142 -13.22 -14.02 -11.46
C ASN A 142 -11.90 -14.31 -10.75
N ASN A 143 -10.94 -14.78 -11.53
CA ASN A 143 -9.56 -14.93 -11.08
C ASN A 143 -8.79 -13.67 -11.43
N PHE A 144 -7.95 -13.17 -10.52
CA PHE A 144 -7.20 -11.93 -10.72
C PHE A 144 -5.71 -12.16 -10.46
N VAL A 145 -4.89 -11.54 -11.31
CA VAL A 145 -3.45 -11.40 -11.10
C VAL A 145 -3.15 -9.92 -10.93
N ILE A 146 -2.65 -9.57 -9.75
CA ILE A 146 -2.24 -8.20 -9.43
C ILE A 146 -0.74 -8.11 -9.68
N LEU A 147 -0.34 -7.22 -10.57
CA LEU A 147 1.03 -7.00 -10.98
C LEU A 147 1.55 -5.72 -10.33
N SER A 148 2.66 -5.83 -9.58
CA SER A 148 3.32 -4.71 -8.92
C SER A 148 4.83 -4.83 -9.09
N ASP A 149 5.51 -3.70 -9.22
CA ASP A 149 6.96 -3.68 -9.29
C ASP A 149 7.66 -3.60 -7.92
N SER A 150 6.88 -3.41 -6.85
CA SER A 150 7.37 -3.40 -5.48
C SER A 150 7.49 -4.81 -4.90
N LEU A 151 8.65 -5.44 -5.15
CA LEU A 151 9.00 -6.74 -4.57
C LEU A 151 8.90 -6.71 -3.03
N SER A 152 9.28 -5.57 -2.43
CA SER A 152 9.24 -5.38 -0.98
C SER A 152 7.81 -5.46 -0.42
N SER A 153 6.83 -4.87 -1.12
CA SER A 153 5.41 -4.95 -0.77
C SER A 153 4.91 -6.39 -0.84
N ILE A 154 5.18 -7.08 -1.95
CA ILE A 154 4.77 -8.48 -2.18
C ILE A 154 5.33 -9.42 -1.09
N ILE A 155 6.64 -9.35 -0.82
CA ILE A 155 7.28 -10.19 0.21
C ILE A 155 6.66 -9.94 1.59
N SER A 156 6.42 -8.68 1.94
CA SER A 156 5.84 -8.35 3.25
C SER A 156 4.41 -8.85 3.40
N ILE A 157 3.60 -8.82 2.33
CA ILE A 157 2.22 -9.34 2.35
C ILE A 157 2.20 -10.83 2.66
N VAL A 158 3.20 -11.58 2.20
CA VAL A 158 3.23 -13.04 2.39
C VAL A 158 3.90 -13.47 3.69
N ASN A 159 4.59 -12.57 4.38
CA ASN A 159 5.10 -12.85 5.71
C ASN A 159 3.96 -13.05 6.72
N THR A 160 3.73 -14.30 7.12
CA THR A 160 2.69 -14.68 8.09
C THR A 160 3.15 -14.66 9.54
N HIS A 161 4.46 -14.63 9.81
CA HIS A 161 4.98 -14.69 11.18
C HIS A 161 4.71 -13.42 11.97
N LYS A 162 5.03 -12.26 11.38
CA LYS A 162 4.84 -10.93 11.99
C LYS A 162 4.45 -9.90 10.93
N PRO A 163 3.29 -10.07 10.27
CA PRO A 163 2.83 -9.11 9.26
C PRO A 163 2.61 -7.74 9.91
N ASN A 164 2.95 -6.68 9.17
CA ASN A 164 2.58 -5.33 9.54
C ASN A 164 1.07 -5.09 9.27
N ASP A 165 0.56 -3.94 9.70
CA ASP A 165 -0.89 -3.70 9.67
C ASP A 165 -1.47 -3.61 8.25
N ILE A 166 -0.72 -3.06 7.29
CA ILE A 166 -1.17 -3.02 5.88
C ILE A 166 -1.15 -4.43 5.26
N SER A 167 -0.11 -5.23 5.53
CA SER A 167 -0.06 -6.63 5.11
C SER A 167 -1.23 -7.44 5.66
N LYS A 168 -1.64 -7.22 6.92
CA LYS A 168 -2.83 -7.87 7.50
C LYS A 168 -4.12 -7.45 6.81
N LYS A 169 -4.29 -6.17 6.46
CA LYS A 169 -5.44 -5.69 5.69
C LYS A 169 -5.51 -6.34 4.31
N ILE A 170 -4.37 -6.40 3.60
CA ILE A 170 -4.25 -7.03 2.28
C ILE A 170 -4.57 -8.52 2.36
N GLN A 171 -3.97 -9.20 3.33
CA GLN A 171 -4.28 -10.57 3.67
C GLN A 171 -5.80 -10.76 3.85
N LEU A 172 -6.47 -9.94 4.66
CA LEU A 172 -7.92 -10.07 4.86
C LEU A 172 -8.74 -9.84 3.57
N ALA A 173 -8.32 -8.91 2.71
CA ALA A 173 -8.94 -8.73 1.40
C ALA A 173 -8.78 -9.97 0.50
N ILE A 174 -7.61 -10.61 0.52
CA ILE A 174 -7.37 -11.88 -0.18
C ILE A 174 -8.28 -12.99 0.38
N SER A 175 -8.43 -13.11 1.71
CA SER A 175 -9.37 -14.05 2.32
C SER A 175 -10.81 -13.80 1.87
N ALA A 176 -11.22 -12.55 1.71
CA ALA A 176 -12.54 -12.20 1.20
C ALA A 176 -12.74 -12.64 -0.26
N HIS A 177 -11.70 -12.52 -1.10
CA HIS A 177 -11.74 -13.08 -2.46
C HIS A 177 -11.93 -14.59 -2.46
N HIS A 178 -11.19 -15.32 -1.63
CA HIS A 178 -11.34 -16.77 -1.52
C HIS A 178 -12.74 -17.17 -1.04
N ALA A 179 -13.31 -16.44 -0.08
CA ALA A 179 -14.68 -16.66 0.38
C ALA A 179 -15.71 -16.43 -0.73
N LYS A 180 -15.42 -15.53 -1.69
CA LYS A 180 -16.24 -15.29 -2.89
C LYS A 180 -16.03 -16.36 -3.98
N GLY A 181 -15.04 -17.24 -3.83
CA GLY A 181 -14.65 -18.24 -4.84
C GLY A 181 -13.66 -17.74 -5.89
N ASN A 182 -13.05 -16.57 -5.66
CA ASN A 182 -12.03 -16.00 -6.55
C ASN A 182 -10.65 -16.59 -6.23
N VAL A 183 -9.80 -16.70 -7.26
CA VAL A 183 -8.36 -16.97 -7.08
C VAL A 183 -7.57 -15.68 -7.28
N ILE A 184 -6.73 -15.34 -6.30
CA ILE A 184 -5.84 -14.19 -6.35
C ILE A 184 -4.38 -14.63 -6.48
N LYS A 185 -3.66 -13.96 -7.38
CA LYS A 185 -2.22 -14.08 -7.56
C LYS A 185 -1.57 -12.70 -7.46
N LEU A 186 -0.46 -12.62 -6.75
CA LEU A 186 0.39 -11.43 -6.70
C LEU A 186 1.63 -11.73 -7.54
N MET A 187 1.84 -10.98 -8.62
CA MET A 187 2.98 -11.15 -9.50
C MET A 187 3.92 -9.97 -9.36
N TRP A 188 5.20 -10.26 -9.12
CA TRP A 188 6.22 -9.24 -9.22
C TRP A 188 6.63 -9.04 -10.67
N ILE A 189 6.69 -7.79 -11.10
CA ILE A 189 7.22 -7.41 -12.42
C ILE A 189 8.35 -6.38 -12.27
N PRO A 190 9.31 -6.32 -13.19
CA PRO A 190 10.34 -5.30 -13.13
C PRO A 190 9.79 -3.93 -13.60
N GLY A 191 9.95 -2.91 -12.76
CA GLY A 191 9.69 -1.52 -13.14
C GLY A 191 10.60 -1.06 -14.30
N HIS A 192 10.13 -0.07 -15.07
CA HIS A 192 10.84 0.55 -16.21
C HIS A 192 11.39 -0.44 -17.24
N SER A 193 10.69 -1.55 -17.46
CA SER A 193 11.11 -2.63 -18.36
C SER A 193 10.25 -2.71 -19.62
N SER A 194 9.55 -1.62 -19.97
CA SER A 194 8.70 -1.53 -21.16
C SER A 194 7.53 -2.51 -21.17
N ILE A 195 7.08 -2.93 -19.98
CA ILE A 195 5.81 -3.66 -19.82
C ILE A 195 4.69 -2.64 -19.88
N GLU A 196 3.95 -2.62 -20.99
CA GLU A 196 2.96 -1.58 -21.30
C GLU A 196 1.99 -1.29 -20.15
N GLY A 197 1.43 -2.33 -19.52
CA GLY A 197 0.50 -2.18 -18.40
C GLY A 197 1.12 -1.51 -17.17
N ASN A 198 2.40 -1.76 -16.92
CA ASN A 198 3.15 -1.15 -15.81
C ASN A 198 3.54 0.29 -16.12
N GLU A 199 4.08 0.55 -17.32
CA GLU A 199 4.43 1.92 -17.74
C GLU A 199 3.20 2.83 -17.73
N LYS A 200 2.02 2.26 -18.07
CA LYS A 200 0.76 2.97 -17.99
C LYS A 200 0.34 3.25 -16.55
N ALA A 201 0.48 2.29 -15.63
CA ALA A 201 0.21 2.52 -14.21
C ALA A 201 1.15 3.60 -13.63
N ASP A 202 2.44 3.56 -13.94
CA ASP A 202 3.43 4.57 -13.53
C ASP A 202 3.11 5.96 -14.09
N MET A 203 2.74 6.04 -15.38
CA MET A 203 2.29 7.29 -15.97
C MET A 203 1.03 7.84 -15.28
N LEU A 204 0.05 6.99 -14.96
CA LEU A 204 -1.18 7.40 -14.28
C LEU A 204 -0.88 7.89 -12.86
N ALA A 205 -0.06 7.16 -12.11
CA ALA A 205 0.35 7.53 -10.77
C ALA A 205 1.15 8.84 -10.75
N LYS A 206 1.81 9.23 -11.85
CA LYS A 206 2.48 10.53 -11.99
C LYS A 206 1.55 11.65 -12.48
N LYS A 207 0.59 11.34 -13.36
CA LYS A 207 -0.34 12.31 -13.94
C LYS A 207 -1.37 12.81 -12.94
N THR A 208 -1.84 11.94 -12.05
CA THR A 208 -2.86 12.31 -11.07
C THR A 208 -2.41 13.45 -10.16
N ALA A 209 -1.08 13.69 -10.04
CA ALA A 209 -0.50 14.75 -9.20
C ALA A 209 -0.92 16.13 -9.69
N LEU A 210 -1.40 16.17 -10.92
CA LEU A 210 -1.82 17.32 -11.67
C LEU A 210 -3.34 17.31 -11.96
N THR A 211 -4.09 16.27 -11.62
CA THR A 211 -5.54 16.12 -11.93
C THR A 211 -6.40 15.72 -10.72
N THR A 212 -7.73 15.74 -10.87
CA THR A 212 -8.66 15.36 -9.80
C THR A 212 -8.70 13.83 -9.66
N PRO A 213 -8.36 13.26 -8.48
CA PRO A 213 -8.34 11.82 -8.26
C PRO A 213 -9.77 11.24 -8.16
N ASN A 214 -9.94 9.94 -8.45
CA ASN A 214 -11.21 9.23 -8.28
C ASN A 214 -11.62 9.08 -6.80
N GLY A 215 -10.65 9.16 -5.89
CA GLY A 215 -10.92 9.09 -4.45
C GLY A 215 -9.74 9.55 -3.60
N ILE A 216 -10.04 9.77 -2.32
CA ILE A 216 -9.06 10.18 -1.32
C ILE A 216 -8.89 9.06 -0.30
N ILE A 217 -7.65 8.70 -0.01
CA ILE A 217 -7.29 7.67 0.97
C ILE A 217 -6.64 8.32 2.17
N ALA A 218 -7.03 7.87 3.35
CA ALA A 218 -6.39 8.23 4.60
C ALA A 218 -6.06 6.94 5.36
N ASN A 219 -4.94 6.32 4.99
CA ASN A 219 -4.42 5.09 5.57
C ASN A 219 -2.97 5.33 6.01
N ILE A 220 -2.77 5.65 7.28
CA ILE A 220 -1.46 5.87 7.90
C ILE A 220 -1.03 4.59 8.61
N SER A 221 0.14 4.05 8.27
CA SER A 221 0.74 2.96 9.05
C SER A 221 1.02 3.42 10.48
N HIS A 222 0.85 2.54 11.48
CA HIS A 222 1.24 2.83 12.87
C HIS A 222 2.72 3.26 12.98
N GLN A 223 3.60 2.66 12.17
CA GLN A 223 5.02 3.03 12.16
C GLN A 223 5.25 4.43 11.60
N ASP A 224 4.54 4.79 10.52
CA ASP A 224 4.62 6.11 9.91
C ASP A 224 4.02 7.16 10.86
N ALA A 225 2.86 6.91 11.47
CA ALA A 225 2.29 7.78 12.49
C ALA A 225 3.28 8.02 13.65
N LYS A 226 3.94 6.96 14.13
CA LYS A 226 4.95 7.07 15.19
C LYS A 226 6.18 7.86 14.74
N ARG A 227 6.63 7.68 13.50
CA ARG A 227 7.74 8.43 12.91
C ARG A 227 7.39 9.92 12.79
N THR A 228 6.22 10.24 12.27
CA THR A 228 5.76 11.63 12.12
C THR A 228 5.68 12.33 13.47
N ILE A 229 5.14 11.68 14.51
CA ILE A 229 5.12 12.27 15.87
C ILE A 229 6.53 12.51 16.42
N LYS A 230 7.48 11.61 16.17
CA LYS A 230 8.88 11.83 16.57
C LYS A 230 9.49 13.04 15.86
N LEU A 231 9.27 13.18 14.55
CA LEU A 231 9.78 14.30 13.76
C LEU A 231 9.17 15.63 14.21
N ILE A 232 7.86 15.66 14.47
CA ILE A 232 7.17 16.84 15.02
C ILE A 232 7.75 17.22 16.38
N SER A 233 7.89 16.25 17.29
CA SER A 233 8.44 16.49 18.63
C SER A 233 9.86 17.06 18.56
N ALA A 234 10.69 16.53 17.66
CA ALA A 234 12.03 17.03 17.43
C ALA A 234 12.03 18.45 16.84
N LYS A 235 11.13 18.76 15.90
CA LYS A 235 11.00 20.09 15.29
C LYS A 235 10.51 21.14 16.30
N SER A 236 9.49 20.83 17.10
CA SER A 236 8.99 21.72 18.16
C SER A 236 10.07 21.99 19.21
N TRP A 237 10.84 20.96 19.58
CA TRP A 237 11.99 21.12 20.46
C TRP A 237 13.06 22.02 19.84
N GLN A 238 13.45 21.77 18.59
CA GLN A 238 14.43 22.58 17.88
C GLN A 238 13.99 24.04 17.77
N ASN A 239 12.72 24.32 17.46
CA ASN A 239 12.16 25.66 17.39
C ASN A 239 12.26 26.37 18.75
N PHE A 240 11.84 25.70 19.83
CA PHE A 240 11.93 26.23 21.19
C PHE A 240 13.38 26.61 21.56
N TRP A 241 14.34 25.72 21.31
CA TRP A 241 15.76 25.99 21.54
C TRP A 241 16.32 27.13 20.69
N SER A 242 15.85 27.25 19.45
CA SER A 242 16.28 28.31 18.54
C SER A 242 15.73 29.69 18.97
N THR A 243 14.53 29.71 19.56
CA THR A 243 13.91 30.93 20.12
C THR A 243 14.44 31.32 21.51
N GLN A 244 15.21 30.45 22.18
CA GLN A 244 15.84 30.75 23.47
C GLN A 244 17.26 31.32 23.35
N ARG A 245 17.81 31.44 22.12
CA ARG A 245 19.04 32.19 21.86
C ARG A 245 18.72 33.63 21.44
N THR A 246 18.27 34.42 22.40
CA THR A 246 18.23 35.89 22.41
C THR A 246 18.34 36.33 23.85
#